data_AF-A0A7J7TCM1-F1
#
_entry.id   AF-A0A7J7TCM1-F1
#
_cell.length_a   1.000
_cell.length_b   1.000
_cell.length_c   1.000
_cell.angle_alpha   90.00
_cell.angle_beta   90.00
_cell.angle_gamma   90.00
#
_symmetry.space_group_name_H-M   'P 1'
#
loop_
_entity.id
_entity.type
_entity.pdbx_description
1 polymer ?
#
loop_
_entity_poly.entity_id
_entity_poly.type
_entity_poly.pdbx_seq_one_letter_code
_entity_poly.pdbx_strand_id
1 'polypeptide(L)'
;MRLLLALLALAAARPLARAESHWCYKIQANASNPCLGPDQWGDDCKKDRQSPINIVTTKAQVDPHLGPFSFSGYDKKQKWTVQNNGHTGWIQERRLPAPGGGAV
;
A
#
# COMPACT_ATOMS: atom_id res chain seq x y z
N MET A 1 -29.40 43.98 -0.82
CA MET A 1 -28.25 43.63 0.06
C MET A 1 -28.22 42.19 0.55
N ARG A 2 -29.34 41.59 1.01
CA ARG A 2 -29.33 40.22 1.58
C ARG A 2 -29.01 39.11 0.56
N LEU A 3 -29.49 39.21 -0.69
CA LEU A 3 -29.15 38.25 -1.75
C LEU A 3 -27.67 38.28 -2.13
N LEU A 4 -27.05 39.47 -2.17
CA LEU A 4 -25.63 39.63 -2.47
C LEU A 4 -24.75 39.01 -1.38
N LEU A 5 -25.13 39.18 -0.11
CA LEU A 5 -24.45 38.56 1.02
C LEU A 5 -24.57 37.02 1.00
N ALA A 6 -25.74 36.48 0.61
CA ALA A 6 -25.94 35.04 0.48
C ALA A 6 -25.13 34.43 -0.69
N LEU A 7 -25.04 35.12 -1.83
CA LEU A 7 -24.22 34.71 -2.98
C LEU A 7 -22.72 34.75 -2.66
N LEU A 8 -22.26 35.75 -1.89
CA LEU A 8 -20.87 35.82 -1.40
C LEU A 8 -20.54 34.70 -0.41
N ALA A 9 -21.48 34.32 0.47
CA ALA A 9 -21.28 33.19 1.40
C ALA A 9 -21.21 31.84 0.67
N LEU A 10 -22.02 31.64 -0.38
CA LEU A 10 -21.98 30.43 -1.20
C LEU A 10 -20.72 30.34 -2.08
N ALA A 11 -20.19 31.47 -2.55
CA ALA A 11 -18.94 31.53 -3.32
C ALA A 11 -17.68 31.35 -2.44
N ALA A 12 -17.76 31.74 -1.15
CA ALA A 12 -16.72 31.48 -0.15
C ALA A 12 -16.72 30.03 0.35
N ALA A 13 -17.86 29.35 0.28
CA ALA A 13 -17.98 27.90 0.48
C ALA A 13 -17.45 27.14 -0.75
N ARG A 14 -16.18 27.35 -1.09
CA ARG A 14 -15.48 26.40 -1.97
C ARG A 14 -15.49 25.07 -1.23
N PRO A 15 -16.00 23.97 -1.81
CA PRO A 15 -15.66 22.67 -1.28
C PRO A 15 -14.15 22.64 -1.32
N LEU A 16 -13.51 22.49 -0.15
CA LEU A 16 -12.14 22.06 -0.11
C LEU A 16 -12.20 20.70 -0.78
N ALA A 17 -11.93 20.65 -2.09
CA ALA A 17 -11.60 19.43 -2.78
C ALA A 17 -10.43 18.90 -1.95
N ARG A 18 -10.74 17.98 -1.03
CA ARG A 18 -9.77 17.32 -0.20
C ARG A 18 -8.96 16.58 -1.25
N ALA A 19 -7.82 17.17 -1.65
CA ALA A 19 -6.82 16.47 -2.43
C ALA A 19 -6.74 15.09 -1.81
N GLU A 20 -6.94 14.03 -2.60
CA GLU A 20 -6.90 12.66 -2.10
C GLU A 20 -5.66 12.56 -1.23
N SER A 21 -5.91 12.53 0.07
CA SER A 21 -4.84 12.76 1.03
C SER A 21 -4.03 11.47 0.98
N HIS A 22 -2.74 11.58 0.62
CA HIS A 22 -1.90 10.39 0.45
C HIS A 22 -1.95 9.53 1.73
N TRP A 23 -1.92 8.21 1.55
CA TRP A 23 -1.91 7.28 2.68
C TRP A 23 -0.60 7.39 3.46
N CYS A 24 -0.68 7.16 4.76
CA CYS A 24 0.48 7.14 5.65
C CYS A 24 0.26 6.21 6.83
N TYR A 25 1.33 5.88 7.55
CA TYR A 25 1.26 5.13 8.79
C TYR A 25 0.83 6.02 9.97
N LYS A 26 0.39 5.39 11.07
CA LYS A 26 -0.13 6.11 12.25
C LYS A 26 0.85 7.15 12.80
N ILE A 27 2.14 6.83 12.84
CA ILE A 27 3.18 7.76 13.32
C ILE A 27 3.27 9.03 12.47
N GLN A 28 3.03 8.94 11.16
CA GLN A 28 3.05 10.07 10.24
C GLN A 28 1.75 10.88 10.33
N ALA A 29 0.61 10.20 10.45
CA ALA A 29 -0.70 10.85 10.64
C ALA A 29 -0.77 11.66 11.94
N ASN A 30 -0.03 11.23 12.97
CA ASN A 30 0.07 11.94 14.24
C ASN A 30 1.02 13.15 14.18
N ALA A 31 1.78 13.32 13.10
CA ALA A 31 2.62 14.50 12.90
C ALA A 31 1.82 15.67 12.31
N SER A 32 2.42 16.86 12.26
CA SER A 32 1.77 18.10 11.82
C SER A 32 1.35 18.14 10.34
N ASN A 33 1.53 17.07 9.57
CA ASN A 33 1.17 16.98 8.15
C ASN A 33 -0.06 16.09 7.95
N PRO A 34 -1.17 16.60 7.38
CA PRO A 34 -2.38 15.81 7.21
C PRO A 34 -2.23 14.76 6.10
N CYS A 35 -2.33 13.49 6.47
CA CYS A 35 -2.35 12.32 5.59
C CYS A 35 -3.42 11.32 6.05
N LEU A 36 -3.84 10.37 5.19
CA LEU A 36 -4.79 9.32 5.58
C LEU A 36 -4.06 8.24 6.38
N GLY A 37 -4.27 8.23 7.70
CA GLY A 37 -3.79 7.16 8.55
C GLY A 37 -4.51 5.82 8.27
N PRO A 38 -4.04 4.70 8.86
CA PRO A 38 -4.59 3.37 8.58
C PRO A 38 -6.11 3.24 8.75
N ASP A 39 -6.67 3.91 9.76
CA ASP A 39 -8.12 3.92 10.05
C ASP A 39 -8.95 4.59 8.93
N GLN A 40 -8.29 5.32 8.02
CA GLN A 40 -8.90 6.12 6.95
C GLN A 40 -8.44 5.69 5.55
N TRP A 41 -7.71 4.58 5.41
CA TRP A 41 -7.32 4.05 4.10
C TRP A 41 -8.55 3.66 3.26
N GLY A 42 -8.31 3.43 1.96
CA GLY A 42 -9.35 3.20 0.96
C GLY A 42 -10.27 2.01 1.26
N ASP A 43 -11.32 1.86 0.46
CA ASP A 43 -12.41 0.92 0.76
C ASP A 43 -11.96 -0.56 0.77
N ASP A 44 -11.00 -0.93 -0.08
CA ASP A 44 -10.42 -2.27 -0.07
C ASP A 44 -9.73 -2.59 1.26
N CYS A 45 -9.17 -1.59 1.94
CA CYS A 45 -8.51 -1.74 3.25
C CYS A 45 -9.50 -2.01 4.40
N LYS A 46 -10.80 -1.85 4.15
CA LYS A 46 -11.88 -2.02 5.15
C LYS A 46 -12.68 -3.30 4.95
N LYS A 47 -12.30 -4.15 3.98
CA LYS A 47 -12.96 -5.44 3.71
C LYS A 47 -12.57 -6.51 4.74
N ASP A 48 -13.21 -7.67 4.70
CA ASP A 48 -13.06 -8.70 5.75
C ASP A 48 -11.83 -9.62 5.60
N ARG A 49 -11.11 -9.55 4.48
CA ARG A 49 -9.98 -10.44 4.17
C ARG A 49 -8.65 -9.67 4.09
N GLN A 50 -8.36 -8.88 5.12
CA GLN A 50 -7.13 -8.08 5.21
C GLN A 50 -5.94 -8.87 5.79
N SER A 51 -4.75 -8.31 5.57
CA SER A 51 -3.52 -8.67 6.26
C SER A 51 -2.92 -7.42 6.92
N PRO A 52 -2.07 -7.54 7.96
CA PRO A 52 -1.60 -8.79 8.59
C PRO A 52 -2.64 -9.47 9.48
N ILE A 53 -2.41 -10.74 9.81
CA ILE A 53 -3.20 -11.51 10.79
C ILE A 53 -2.30 -12.14 11.86
N ASN A 54 -2.89 -12.47 13.00
CA ASN A 54 -2.22 -13.32 14.00
C ASN A 54 -2.36 -14.80 13.61
N ILE A 55 -1.24 -15.51 13.45
CA ILE A 55 -1.22 -16.93 13.12
C ILE A 55 -1.10 -17.74 14.41
N VAL A 56 -2.20 -18.37 14.83
CA VAL A 56 -2.19 -19.33 15.94
C VAL A 56 -1.71 -20.68 15.40
N THR A 57 -0.43 -20.99 15.61
CA THR A 57 0.26 -22.15 15.00
C THR A 57 -0.43 -23.48 15.28
N THR A 58 -0.97 -23.69 16.48
CA THR A 58 -1.70 -24.91 16.85
C THR A 58 -3.04 -25.08 16.14
N LYS A 59 -3.57 -24.00 15.54
CA LYS A 59 -4.84 -24.01 14.77
C LYS A 59 -4.61 -24.03 13.26
N ALA A 60 -3.37 -23.84 12.80
CA ALA A 60 -3.04 -23.96 11.39
C ALA A 60 -3.14 -25.43 10.97
N GLN A 61 -3.87 -25.71 9.89
CA GLN A 61 -4.02 -27.07 9.39
C GLN A 61 -2.83 -27.42 8.48
N VAL A 62 -2.31 -28.64 8.65
CA VAL A 62 -1.26 -29.15 7.76
C VAL A 62 -1.87 -29.41 6.39
N ASP A 63 -1.28 -28.82 5.37
CA ASP A 63 -1.58 -29.13 3.97
C ASP A 63 -0.36 -29.86 3.37
N PRO A 64 -0.48 -31.15 3.00
CA PRO A 64 0.63 -31.92 2.43
C PRO A 64 1.08 -31.43 1.06
N HIS A 65 0.32 -30.57 0.39
CA HIS A 65 0.72 -29.96 -0.88
C HIS A 65 1.68 -28.77 -0.70
N LEU A 66 1.82 -28.23 0.52
CA LEU A 66 2.75 -27.13 0.83
C LEU A 66 4.19 -27.64 1.04
N GLY A 67 4.83 -28.04 -0.07
CA GLY A 67 6.23 -28.42 -0.10
C GLY A 67 7.21 -27.23 -0.11
N PRO A 68 8.52 -27.49 -0.01
CA PRO A 68 9.54 -26.45 -0.10
C PRO A 68 9.56 -25.78 -1.50
N PHE A 69 9.81 -24.47 -1.53
CA PHE A 69 10.06 -23.76 -2.79
C PHE A 69 11.43 -24.14 -3.38
N SER A 70 11.50 -24.21 -4.71
CA SER A 70 12.76 -24.24 -5.45
C SER A 70 13.12 -22.83 -5.91
N PHE A 71 14.16 -22.25 -5.32
CA PHE A 71 14.62 -20.91 -5.65
C PHE A 71 15.65 -20.95 -6.78
N SER A 72 15.45 -20.18 -7.85
CA SER A 72 16.39 -20.06 -8.96
C SER A 72 17.08 -18.70 -8.95
N GLY A 73 18.42 -18.68 -8.93
CA GLY A 73 19.22 -17.46 -9.01
C GLY A 73 19.34 -16.63 -7.72
N TYR A 74 18.76 -17.10 -6.61
CA TYR A 74 18.86 -16.45 -5.29
C TYR A 74 20.25 -16.58 -4.66
N ASP A 75 21.05 -17.55 -5.11
CA ASP A 75 22.44 -17.78 -4.74
C ASP A 75 23.43 -16.82 -5.44
N LYS A 76 22.97 -16.11 -6.48
CA LYS A 76 23.83 -15.22 -7.28
C LYS A 76 24.14 -13.94 -6.53
N LYS A 77 25.44 -13.66 -6.36
CA LYS A 77 25.91 -12.35 -5.91
C LYS A 77 25.64 -11.31 -6.98
N GLN A 78 24.95 -10.23 -6.61
CA GLN A 78 24.65 -9.13 -7.51
C GLN A 78 24.62 -7.80 -6.78
N LYS A 79 24.84 -6.72 -7.55
CA LYS A 79 24.65 -5.36 -7.06
C LYS A 79 23.17 -5.03 -7.16
N TRP A 80 22.58 -4.73 -6.01
CA TRP A 80 21.17 -4.35 -5.89
C TRP A 80 21.02 -2.85 -5.83
N THR A 81 20.01 -2.32 -6.51
CA THR A 81 19.59 -0.94 -6.33
C THR A 81 18.53 -0.90 -5.24
N VAL A 82 18.82 -0.19 -4.15
CA VAL A 82 17.90 0.03 -3.03
C VAL A 82 17.42 1.47 -3.07
N GLN A 83 16.10 1.68 -2.99
CA GLN A 83 15.48 2.99 -3.05
C GLN A 83 14.57 3.21 -1.85
N ASN A 84 14.60 4.40 -1.25
CA ASN A 84 13.62 4.80 -0.25
C ASN A 84 12.41 5.40 -0.98
N ASN A 85 11.24 4.76 -0.86
CA ASN A 85 10.02 5.24 -1.50
C ASN A 85 9.11 6.09 -0.59
N GLY A 86 9.62 6.52 0.57
CA GLY A 86 8.85 7.27 1.58
C GLY A 86 8.06 6.39 2.57
N HIS A 87 7.99 5.08 2.34
CA HIS A 87 7.27 4.12 3.19
C HIS A 87 8.16 2.93 3.63
N THR A 88 9.11 2.53 2.79
CA THR A 88 10.07 1.45 3.06
C THR A 88 11.31 1.58 2.17
N GLY A 89 12.37 0.82 2.48
CA GLY A 89 13.47 0.56 1.55
C GLY A 89 13.07 -0.55 0.57
N TRP A 90 12.88 -0.21 -0.69
CA TRP A 90 12.52 -1.14 -1.76
C TRP A 90 13.78 -1.60 -2.51
N ILE A 91 13.95 -2.91 -2.73
CA ILE A 91 14.96 -3.47 -3.65
C ILE A 91 14.37 -3.56 -5.06
N GLN A 92 14.89 -2.80 -6.02
CA GLN A 92 14.36 -2.81 -7.37
C GLN A 92 14.71 -4.14 -8.05
N GLU A 93 13.72 -5.02 -8.18
CA GLU A 93 13.88 -6.26 -8.92
C GLU A 93 14.06 -5.91 -10.40
N ARG A 94 15.23 -6.21 -10.95
CA ARG A 94 15.41 -6.16 -12.40
C ARG A 94 14.60 -7.30 -12.98
N ARG A 95 13.52 -6.98 -13.71
CA ARG A 95 12.72 -7.94 -14.47
C ARG A 95 13.67 -8.87 -15.22
N LEU A 96 13.80 -10.10 -14.75
CA LEU A 96 14.38 -11.17 -15.57
C LEU A 96 13.44 -11.31 -16.79
N PRO A 97 13.96 -11.44 -18.02
CA PRO A 97 13.12 -11.81 -19.15
C PRO A 97 12.27 -13.02 -18.75
N ALA A 98 10.96 -12.98 -19.01
CA ALA A 98 10.10 -14.14 -18.81
C ALA A 98 10.77 -15.35 -19.47
N PRO A 99 10.79 -16.55 -18.84
CA PRO A 99 11.26 -17.74 -19.51
C PRO A 99 10.45 -17.87 -20.81
N GLY A 100 11.11 -17.75 -21.95
CA GLY A 100 10.47 -17.96 -23.24
C GLY A 100 9.82 -19.33 -23.22
N GLY A 101 8.51 -19.38 -23.47
CA GLY A 101 7.82 -20.63 -23.71
C GLY A 101 8.44 -21.30 -24.94
N GLY A 102 9.32 -22.27 -24.69
CA GLY A 102 9.76 -23.24 -25.68
C GLY A 102 8.79 -24.39 -25.65
N ALA A 103 7.99 -24.51 -26.70
CA ALA A 103 7.25 -25.73 -27.00
C ALA A 103 8.24 -26.89 -27.19
N VAL A 104 7.95 -28.01 -26.54
CA VAL A 104 8.33 -29.36 -26.96
C VAL A 104 7.07 -30.21 -26.99
#